data_AF-A0A2N5FKR5-F1
#
_entry.id   AF-A0A2N5FKR5-F1
#
_cell.length_a   1.000
_cell.length_b   1.000
_cell.length_c   1.000
_cell.angle_alpha   90.00
_cell.angle_beta   90.00
_cell.angle_gamma   90.00
#
_symmetry.space_group_name_H-M   'P 1'
#
loop_
_entity.id
_entity.type
_entity.pdbx_description
1 polymer ?
#
loop_
_entity_poly.entity_id
_entity_poly.type
_entity_poly.pdbx_seq_one_letter_code
_entity_poly.pdbx_strand_id
1 'polypeptide(L)'
;MESIFTLLIKVLFFIEPNGIIGYHQAVVLQLLLIGIWGHVKTGDAVFCKKEEWHELSSSEGITAIDIESEMLNPNSLMTRL
;
A
#
# COMPACT_ATOMS: atom_id res chain seq x y z
N MET A 1 -12.43 20.57 20.37
CA MET A 1 -11.68 20.56 19.10
C MET A 1 -10.99 19.24 18.83
N GLU A 2 -11.47 18.08 19.33
CA GLU A 2 -10.74 16.80 19.25
C GLU A 2 -10.43 16.47 17.79
N SER A 3 -9.16 16.63 17.39
CA SER A 3 -8.66 16.33 16.06
C SER A 3 -8.38 14.84 15.98
N ILE A 4 -9.42 14.06 15.73
CA ILE A 4 -9.32 12.61 15.52
C ILE A 4 -9.31 12.36 14.01
N PHE A 5 -8.23 12.73 13.33
CA PHE A 5 -8.01 12.35 11.93
C PHE A 5 -6.57 11.91 11.72
N THR A 6 -6.18 10.84 12.40
CA THR A 6 -5.02 10.05 11.99
C THR A 6 -5.31 8.60 12.28
N LEU A 7 -6.24 8.02 11.52
CA LEU A 7 -6.36 6.57 11.52
C LEU A 7 -5.23 6.06 10.62
N LEU A 8 -4.11 5.71 11.25
CA LEU A 8 -3.05 4.93 10.63
C LEU A 8 -3.54 3.48 10.59
N ILE A 9 -4.20 3.08 9.51
CA ILE A 9 -4.55 1.67 9.32
C ILE A 9 -3.30 0.99 8.76
N LYS A 10 -2.89 -0.08 9.42
CA LYS A 10 -1.88 -1.01 8.90
C LYS A 10 -2.56 -2.34 8.66
N VAL A 11 -2.78 -2.69 7.40
CA VAL A 11 -3.33 -3.99 7.03
C VAL A 11 -2.19 -4.87 6.55
N LEU A 12 -2.00 -6.00 7.22
CA LEU A 12 -1.23 -7.10 6.66
C LEU A 12 -2.22 -7.97 5.88
N PHE A 13 -1.94 -8.21 4.61
CA PHE A 13 -2.72 -9.14 3.82
C PHE A 13 -1.82 -10.04 3.00
N PHE A 14 -2.40 -11.19 2.65
CA PHE A 14 -1.79 -12.17 1.78
C PHE A 14 -2.71 -12.36 0.57
N ILE A 15 -2.12 -12.37 -0.61
CA ILE A 15 -2.79 -12.78 -1.84
C ILE A 15 -2.13 -14.09 -2.26
N GLU A 16 -2.96 -15.11 -2.52
CA GLU A 16 -2.52 -16.39 -3.05
C GLU A 16 -1.91 -16.26 -4.46
N PRO A 17 -1.13 -17.26 -4.92
CA PRO A 17 -0.68 -17.30 -6.31
C PRO A 17 -1.84 -17.16 -7.30
N ASN A 18 -1.70 -16.23 -8.25
CA ASN A 18 -2.70 -15.80 -9.23
C ASN A 18 -3.93 -15.09 -8.62
N GLY A 19 -3.87 -14.70 -7.35
CA GLY A 19 -4.91 -13.90 -6.71
C GLY A 19 -4.88 -12.43 -7.14
N ILE A 20 -6.04 -11.79 -7.03
CA ILE A 20 -6.26 -10.40 -7.45
C ILE A 20 -7.08 -9.69 -6.36
N ILE A 21 -6.58 -8.54 -5.88
CA ILE A 21 -7.39 -7.53 -5.22
C ILE A 21 -7.79 -6.55 -6.33
N GLY A 22 -9.07 -6.65 -6.71
CA GLY A 22 -9.62 -5.98 -7.89
C GLY A 22 -9.44 -4.46 -7.90
N TYR A 23 -9.61 -3.87 -9.08
CA TYR A 23 -9.42 -2.45 -9.32
C TYR A 23 -10.29 -1.58 -8.40
N HIS A 24 -9.64 -0.77 -7.58
CA HIS A 24 -10.29 0.11 -6.62
C HIS A 24 -9.58 1.46 -6.53
N GLN A 25 -10.31 2.43 -6.00
CA GLN A 25 -9.80 3.78 -5.80
C GLN A 25 -9.26 3.92 -4.37
N ALA A 26 -8.07 4.48 -4.22
CA ALA A 26 -7.52 4.83 -2.93
C ALA A 26 -8.36 5.95 -2.29
N VAL A 27 -8.99 5.66 -1.15
CA VAL A 27 -9.82 6.62 -0.42
C VAL A 27 -9.02 7.58 0.45
N VAL A 28 -7.76 7.22 0.74
CA VAL A 28 -6.75 8.04 1.45
C VAL A 28 -5.37 7.80 0.80
N LEU A 29 -4.30 8.41 1.33
CA LEU A 29 -2.93 8.10 0.88
C LEU A 29 -2.51 6.73 1.40
N GLN A 30 -1.88 5.93 0.56
CA GLN A 30 -1.51 4.54 0.89
C GLN A 30 -0.04 4.28 0.53
N LEU A 31 0.67 3.56 1.39
CA LEU A 31 2.03 3.09 1.16
C LEU A 31 2.07 1.57 1.30
N LEU A 32 2.15 0.87 0.18
CA LEU A 32 2.31 -0.58 0.14
C LEU A 32 3.79 -0.94 0.22
N LEU A 33 4.14 -1.73 1.24
CA LEU A 33 5.44 -2.38 1.36
C LEU A 33 5.33 -3.80 0.84
N ILE A 34 6.03 -4.10 -0.25
CA ILE A 34 5.74 -5.25 -1.08
C ILE A 34 6.87 -6.26 -1.06
N GLY A 35 6.49 -7.51 -0.78
CA GLY A 35 7.35 -8.66 -1.00
C GLY A 35 7.55 -8.97 -2.48
N ILE A 36 6.52 -8.98 -3.33
CA ILE A 36 6.61 -9.19 -4.80
C ILE A 36 5.31 -8.67 -5.46
N TRP A 37 5.34 -7.76 -6.45
CA TRP A 37 4.14 -7.36 -7.22
C TRP A 37 4.48 -7.01 -8.69
N GLY A 38 4.10 -7.86 -9.65
CA GLY A 38 4.25 -7.53 -11.08
C GLY A 38 5.68 -7.10 -11.46
N HIS A 39 5.86 -5.85 -11.88
CA HIS A 39 7.18 -5.25 -12.21
C HIS A 39 7.97 -4.72 -10.99
N VAL A 40 7.37 -4.73 -9.81
CA VAL A 40 7.90 -4.22 -8.55
C VAL A 40 8.58 -5.37 -7.81
N LYS A 41 9.87 -5.19 -7.48
CA LYS A 41 10.70 -6.23 -6.89
C LYS A 41 10.50 -6.31 -5.38
N THR A 42 10.90 -7.43 -4.80
CA THR A 42 11.02 -7.57 -3.36
C THR A 42 11.85 -6.46 -2.74
N GLY A 43 11.24 -5.77 -1.77
CA GLY A 43 11.86 -4.65 -1.06
C GLY A 43 11.49 -3.28 -1.62
N ASP A 44 10.74 -3.21 -2.71
CA ASP A 44 10.19 -1.96 -3.21
C ASP A 44 8.93 -1.55 -2.41
N ALA A 45 8.64 -0.26 -2.43
CA ALA A 45 7.43 0.32 -1.86
C ALA A 45 6.66 1.09 -2.95
N VAL A 46 5.34 0.98 -2.93
CA VAL A 46 4.45 1.71 -3.84
C VAL A 46 3.62 2.70 -3.04
N PHE A 47 3.64 3.96 -3.46
CA PHE A 47 2.84 5.01 -2.85
C PHE A 47 1.68 5.38 -3.78
N CYS A 48 0.45 5.10 -3.34
CA CYS A 48 -0.76 5.46 -4.05
C CYS A 48 -1.32 6.77 -3.49
N LYS A 49 -1.64 7.70 -4.38
CA LYS A 49 -2.29 8.97 -3.99
C LYS A 49 -3.78 8.75 -3.77
N LYS A 50 -4.37 9.58 -2.92
CA LYS A 50 -5.82 9.68 -2.78
C LYS A 50 -6.44 9.92 -4.16
N GLU A 51 -7.54 9.22 -4.43
CA GLU A 51 -8.26 9.20 -5.71
C GLU A 51 -7.56 8.43 -6.86
N GLU A 52 -6.35 7.90 -6.64
CA GLU A 52 -5.65 7.05 -7.61
C GLU A 52 -6.29 5.67 -7.67
N TRP A 53 -6.49 5.18 -8.88
CA TRP A 53 -7.01 3.84 -9.11
C TRP A 53 -5.89 2.84 -9.32
N HIS A 54 -5.99 1.68 -8.70
CA HIS A 54 -4.97 0.64 -8.79
C HIS A 54 -5.57 -0.77 -8.60
N GLU A 55 -4.86 -1.79 -9.09
CA GLU A 55 -5.21 -3.21 -8.94
C GLU A 55 -3.97 -3.98 -8.54
N LEU A 56 -4.05 -4.71 -7.43
CA LEU A 56 -2.95 -5.55 -6.96
C LEU A 56 -3.18 -7.01 -7.37
N SER A 57 -2.22 -7.58 -8.07
CA SER A 57 -2.25 -8.98 -8.53
C SER A 57 -0.87 -9.61 -8.35
N SER A 58 -0.80 -10.92 -8.12
CA SER A 58 0.47 -11.62 -8.03
C SER A 58 0.41 -13.00 -8.67
N SER A 59 1.41 -13.34 -9.49
CA SER A 59 1.54 -14.69 -10.07
C SER A 59 2.07 -15.72 -9.08
N GLU A 60 2.90 -15.30 -8.11
CA GLU A 60 3.57 -16.18 -7.14
C GLU A 60 3.00 -16.06 -5.72
N GLY A 61 2.02 -15.17 -5.52
CA GLY A 61 1.52 -14.76 -4.22
C GLY A 61 2.32 -13.60 -3.65
N ILE A 62 1.74 -12.91 -2.67
CA ILE A 62 2.37 -11.75 -2.03
C ILE A 62 1.89 -11.64 -0.60
N THR A 63 2.81 -11.39 0.32
CA THR A 63 2.50 -10.80 1.63
C THR A 63 2.91 -9.34 1.59
N ALA A 64 1.98 -8.45 1.92
CA ALA A 64 2.22 -7.00 1.89
C ALA A 64 1.66 -6.33 3.15
N ILE A 65 2.28 -5.20 3.49
CA ILE A 65 1.75 -4.27 4.48
C ILE A 65 1.26 -3.05 3.73
N ASP A 66 -0.01 -2.72 3.88
CA ASP A 66 -0.57 -1.45 3.42
C ASP A 66 -0.71 -0.50 4.61
N ILE A 67 -0.13 0.68 4.48
CA ILE A 67 -0.14 1.75 5.47
C ILE A 67 -0.96 2.91 4.91
N GLU A 68 -2.08 3.22 5.56
CA GLU A 68 -3.05 4.20 5.07
C GLU A 68 -3.19 5.38 6.04
N SER A 69 -3.21 6.61 5.53
CA SER A 69 -3.48 7.81 6.35
C SER A 69 -3.83 9.04 5.50
N GLU A 70 -4.68 9.94 6.02
CA GLU A 70 -4.96 11.25 5.39
C GLU A 70 -3.74 12.17 5.33
N MET A 71 -2.73 11.95 6.18
CA MET A 71 -1.52 12.78 6.26
C MET A 71 -0.23 11.99 6.00
N LEU A 72 -0.30 10.90 5.23
CA LEU A 72 0.87 10.07 4.95
C LEU A 72 1.94 10.84 4.15
N ASN A 73 3.14 10.94 4.69
CA ASN A 73 4.28 11.54 4.00
C ASN A 73 5.36 10.47 3.71
N PRO A 74 5.48 9.99 2.46
CA PRO A 74 6.44 8.93 2.12
C PRO A 74 7.90 9.34 2.40
N ASN A 75 8.24 10.62 2.30
CA ASN A 75 9.61 11.11 2.57
C ASN A 75 9.99 10.98 4.05
N SER A 76 9.01 10.99 4.96
CA SER A 76 9.26 10.79 6.40
C SER A 76 9.52 9.32 6.77
N LEU A 77 9.10 8.39 5.89
CA LEU A 77 9.20 6.95 6.11
C LEU A 77 10.34 6.31 5.31
N MET A 78 10.69 6.88 4.15
CA MET A 78 11.70 6.35 3.23
C MET A 78 12.94 7.26 3.20
N THR A 79 13.59 7.43 4.35
CA THR A 79 14.88 8.12 4.42
C THR A 79 15.96 7.23 3.78
N ARG A 80 16.71 7.77 2.82
CA ARG A 80 17.90 7.08 2.28
C ARG A 80 18.94 6.93 3.40
N LEU A 81 19.42 5.71 3.62
CA LEU A 81 20.65 5.45 4.37
C LEU A 81 21.87 5.84 3.54
#